data_AF-A0A075QPH2-F1
#
_entry.id   AF-A0A075QPH2-F1
#
_cell.length_a   1.000
_cell.length_b   1.000
_cell.length_c   1.000
_cell.angle_alpha   90.00
_cell.angle_beta   90.00
_cell.angle_gamma   90.00
#
_symmetry.space_group_name_H-M   'P 1'
#
loop_
_entity.id
_entity.type
_entity.pdbx_description
1 polymer ?
#
loop_
_entity_poly.entity_id
_entity_poly.type
_entity_poly.pdbx_seq_one_letter_code
_entity_poly.pdbx_strand_id
1 'polypeptide(L)' 'ITGIIGTGHHFYWIGAPGYWQWWGSIFSALEPIPFFIMTLFAFNVINKRKREHPNKAAVLWAMGTAVL' A
#
# COMPACT_ATOMS: atom_id res chain seq x y z
N ILE A 1 1.69 -8.92 -5.91
CA ILE A 1 1.25 -10.33 -5.68
C ILE A 1 0.02 -10.36 -4.78
N THR A 2 0.07 -9.73 -3.60
CA THR A 2 -1.07 -9.60 -2.66
C THR A 2 -2.36 -9.14 -3.36
N GLY A 3 -2.35 -7.99 -4.05
CA GLY A 3 -3.54 -7.45 -4.71
C GLY A 3 -4.11 -8.27 -5.89
N ILE A 4 -3.31 -9.13 -6.52
CA ILE A 4 -3.80 -9.96 -7.63
C ILE A 4 -4.78 -11.01 -7.09
N ILE A 5 -4.38 -11.76 -6.06
CA ILE A 5 -5.28 -12.75 -5.40
C ILE A 5 -6.25 -12.03 -4.45
N GLY A 6 -5.83 -10.93 -3.85
CA GLY A 6 -6.64 -10.10 -2.96
C GLY A 6 -7.85 -9.47 -3.65
N THR A 7 -7.87 -9.36 -4.98
CA THR A 7 -9.09 -9.10 -5.78
C THR A 7 -10.25 -10.02 -5.37
N GLY A 8 -9.95 -11.23 -4.90
CA GLY A 8 -10.89 -12.19 -4.31
C GLY A 8 -11.79 -11.64 -3.21
N HIS A 9 -11.40 -10.58 -2.50
CA HIS A 9 -12.28 -9.92 -1.50
C HIS A 9 -13.51 -9.24 -2.10
N HIS A 10 -13.51 -8.96 -3.41
CA HIS A 10 -14.67 -8.48 -4.15
C HIS A 10 -15.62 -9.62 -4.54
N PHE A 11 -15.18 -10.87 -4.40
CA PHE A 11 -15.91 -12.05 -4.86
C PHE A 11 -16.75 -12.73 -3.78
N TYR A 12 -16.69 -12.25 -2.53
CA TYR A 12 -17.36 -12.90 -1.40
C TYR A 12 -18.87 -13.08 -1.60
N TRP A 13 -19.52 -12.13 -2.29
CA TRP A 13 -20.98 -12.02 -2.32
C TRP A 13 -21.58 -11.91 -3.72
N ILE A 14 -20.79 -12.17 -4.77
CA ILE A 14 -21.26 -12.08 -6.18
C ILE A 14 -21.68 -13.44 -6.76
N GLY A 15 -21.76 -14.49 -5.93
CA GLY A 15 -22.04 -15.87 -6.37
C GLY A 15 -20.81 -16.65 -6.85
N ALA A 16 -19.59 -16.18 -6.57
CA ALA A 16 -18.36 -16.90 -6.87
C ALA A 16 -18.15 -18.11 -5.91
N PRO A 17 -17.30 -19.10 -6.27
CA PRO A 17 -17.01 -20.24 -5.40
C PRO A 17 -16.50 -19.84 -4.01
N GLY A 18 -16.94 -20.54 -2.97
CA GLY A 18 -16.66 -20.20 -1.57
C GLY A 18 -15.19 -20.19 -1.16
N TYR A 19 -14.29 -20.85 -1.90
CA TYR A 19 -12.85 -20.77 -1.62
C TYR A 19 -12.29 -19.33 -1.72
N TRP A 20 -12.98 -18.44 -2.44
CA TRP A 20 -12.60 -17.03 -2.52
C TRP A 20 -12.70 -16.34 -1.17
N GLN A 21 -13.55 -16.79 -0.26
CA GLN A 21 -13.60 -16.25 1.11
C GLN A 21 -12.26 -16.44 1.82
N TRP A 22 -11.61 -17.60 1.64
CA TRP A 22 -10.29 -17.87 2.22
C TRP A 22 -9.17 -17.13 1.50
N TRP A 23 -9.08 -17.29 0.17
CA TRP A 23 -8.01 -16.68 -0.62
C TRP A 23 -8.08 -15.15 -0.61
N GLY A 24 -9.27 -14.59 -0.79
CA GLY A 24 -9.51 -13.15 -0.68
C GLY A 24 -9.14 -12.62 0.70
N SER A 25 -9.51 -13.33 1.79
CA SER A 25 -9.23 -12.85 3.15
C SER A 25 -7.74 -12.83 3.47
N ILE A 26 -7.03 -13.92 3.16
CA ILE A 26 -5.60 -14.03 3.46
C ILE A 26 -4.79 -12.98 2.67
N PHE A 27 -5.08 -12.81 1.37
CA PHE A 27 -4.28 -11.94 0.52
C PHE A 27 -4.64 -10.46 0.66
N SER A 28 -5.92 -10.12 0.88
CA SER A 28 -6.33 -8.74 1.18
C SER A 28 -5.78 -8.25 2.51
N ALA A 29 -5.68 -9.12 3.54
CA ALA A 29 -5.05 -8.77 4.80
C ALA A 29 -3.57 -8.37 4.66
N LEU A 30 -2.90 -8.81 3.60
CA LEU A 30 -1.51 -8.44 3.29
C LEU A 30 -1.39 -7.21 2.37
N GLU A 31 -2.48 -6.72 1.77
CA GLU A 31 -2.47 -5.56 0.89
C GLU A 31 -2.00 -4.25 1.53
N PRO A 32 -2.16 -4.00 2.84
CA PRO A 32 -1.61 -2.80 3.48
C PRO A 32 -0.08 -2.77 3.58
N ILE A 33 0.61 -3.91 3.46
CA ILE A 33 2.07 -4.01 3.69
C ILE A 33 2.88 -3.08 2.76
N PRO A 34 2.65 -3.05 1.43
CA PRO A 34 3.36 -2.13 0.54
C PRO A 34 3.15 -0.66 0.90
N PHE A 35 1.93 -0.25 1.30
CA PHE A 35 1.65 1.14 1.70
C PHE A 35 2.41 1.52 2.96
N PHE A 36 2.46 0.62 3.96
CA PHE A 36 3.27 0.83 5.14
C PHE A 36 4.77 0.94 4.81
N ILE A 37 5.27 0.09 3.91
CA ILE A 37 6.66 0.17 3.43
C ILE A 37 6.89 1.49 2.69
N MET A 38 5.94 2.01 1.92
CA MET A 38 6.04 3.32 1.28
C MET A 38 6.17 4.45 2.32
N THR A 39 5.42 4.41 3.41
CA THR A 39 5.57 5.36 4.53
C THR A 39 7.00 5.33 5.07
N LEU A 40 7.49 4.13 5.42
CA LEU A 40 8.85 3.96 5.93
C LEU A 40 9.89 4.44 4.91
N PHE A 41 9.72 4.11 3.65
CA PHE A 41 10.61 4.47 2.57
C PHE A 41 10.71 5.99 2.39
N ALA A 42 9.58 6.68 2.22
CA ALA A 42 9.54 8.12 1.99
C ALA A 42 10.22 8.88 3.15
N PHE A 43 9.86 8.54 4.39
CA PHE A 43 10.43 9.18 5.57
C PHE A 43 11.92 8.88 5.74
N ASN A 44 12.37 7.64 5.50
CA ASN A 44 13.79 7.29 5.61
C ASN A 44 14.65 8.00 4.56
N VAL A 45 14.21 8.03 3.29
CA VAL A 45 14.95 8.69 2.20
C VAL A 45 15.04 10.19 2.46
N ILE A 46 13.94 10.82 2.88
CA ILE A 46 13.93 12.26 3.18
C ILE A 46 14.77 12.56 4.42
N ASN A 47 14.66 11.79 5.50
CA ASN A 47 15.45 12.01 6.71
C ASN A 47 16.97 11.88 6.46
N LYS A 48 17.37 10.95 5.58
CA LYS A 48 18.78 10.69 5.26
C LYS A 48 19.28 11.44 4.00
N ARG A 49 18.51 12.39 3.48
CA ARG A 49 18.84 13.12 2.24
C ARG A 49 20.19 13.83 2.36
N LYS A 50 21.00 13.75 1.31
CA LYS A 50 22.30 14.44 1.23
C LYS A 50 22.20 15.85 0.65
N ARG A 51 21.05 16.19 0.06
CA ARG A 51 20.77 17.49 -0.54
C ARG A 51 19.32 17.88 -0.24
N GLU A 52 19.12 19.18 -0.10
CA GLU A 52 17.79 19.77 0.05
C GLU A 52 17.17 19.98 -1.33
N HIS A 53 15.90 19.56 -1.49
CA HIS A 53 15.12 19.93 -2.66
C HIS A 53 14.61 21.38 -2.50
N PRO A 54 14.72 22.25 -3.53
CA PRO A 54 14.27 23.63 -3.43
C PRO A 54 12.75 23.75 -3.30
N ASN A 55 11.99 22.85 -3.94
CA ASN A 55 10.54 22.78 -3.77
C ASN A 55 10.18 21.92 -2.55
N LYS A 56 9.84 22.57 -1.43
CA LYS A 56 9.43 21.90 -0.18
C LYS A 56 8.02 21.31 -0.24
N ALA A 57 7.12 21.92 -1.01
CA ALA A 57 5.77 21.40 -1.19
C ALA A 57 5.82 20.00 -1.83
N ALA A 58 6.69 19.79 -2.83
CA ALA A 58 6.86 18.46 -3.43
C ALA A 58 7.33 17.39 -2.41
N VAL A 59 8.23 17.76 -1.49
CA VAL A 59 8.69 16.86 -0.42
C VAL A 59 7.55 16.56 0.56
N LEU A 60 6.75 17.56 0.93
CA LEU A 60 5.57 17.40 1.78
C LEU A 60 4.53 16.49 1.13
N TRP A 61 4.22 16.72 -0.15
CA TRP A 61 3.29 15.87 -0.92
C TRP A 61 3.77 14.43 -0.98
N ALA A 62 5.06 14.18 -1.23
CA ALA A 62 5.61 12.83 -1.24
C ALA A 62 5.47 12.11 0.11
N MET A 63 5.67 12.80 1.24
CA MET A 63 5.43 12.23 2.57
C MET A 63 3.95 12.02 2.85
N GLY A 64 3.10 12.99 2.50
CA GLY A 64 1.66 12.91 2.72
C GLY A 64 1.01 11.76 1.95
N THR A 65 1.31 11.63 0.65
CA THR A 65 0.82 10.53 -0.19
C THR A 65 1.29 9.16 0.28
N ALA A 66 2.44 9.07 0.98
CA ALA A 66 2.92 7.80 1.51
C ALA A 66 2.22 7.39 2.83
N VAL A 67 1.41 8.26 3.44
CA VAL A 67 0.66 8.01 4.68
C VAL A 67 -0.83 7.81 4.43
N LEU A 68 -1.38 8.47 3.40
CA LEU A 68 -2.77 8.35 2.96
C LEU A 68 -3.00 7.08 2.13
#